data_AF-A0A953Q8R7-F1
#
_entry.id   AF-A0A953Q8R7-F1
#
_cell.length_a   1.000
_cell.length_b   1.000
_cell.length_c   1.000
_cell.angle_alpha   90.00
_cell.angle_beta   90.00
_cell.angle_gamma   90.00
#
_symmetry.space_group_name_H-M   'P 1'
#
loop_
_entity.id
_entity.type
_entity.pdbx_description
1 polymer ?
#
loop_
_entity_poly.entity_id
_entity_poly.type
_entity_poly.pdbx_seq_one_letter_code
_entity_poly.pdbx_strand_id
1 'polypeptide(L)' 'MVVFGGGSEGVDQNTTWAWDGTDWTQLSPARIPAAREEMGTVLDPASHQFLILGGTVFNTDTFFGETWKLTGQ' A
#
# COMPACT_ATOMS: atom_id res chain seq x y z
N MET A 1 5.74 -1.98 11.23
CA MET A 1 5.83 -2.30 9.78
C MET A 1 4.54 -1.83 9.13
N VAL A 2 4.57 -1.36 7.88
CA VAL A 2 3.38 -0.94 7.14
C VAL A 2 3.27 -1.77 5.86
N VAL A 3 2.07 -2.25 5.58
CA VAL A 3 1.74 -3.01 4.37
C VAL A 3 0.56 -2.32 3.69
N PHE A 4 0.58 -2.28 2.37
CA PHE A 4 -0.54 -1.82 1.56
C PHE A 4 -0.76 -2.78 0.40
N GLY A 5 -2.03 -3.00 0.06
CA GLY A 5 -2.45 -3.73 -1.13
C GLY A 5 -2.11 -5.22 -1.13
N GLY A 6 -1.81 -5.75 -2.31
CA GLY A 6 -1.66 -7.19 -2.57
C GLY A 6 -2.97 -7.85 -3.00
N GLY A 7 -2.89 -9.12 -3.41
CA GLY A 7 -4.04 -9.91 -3.87
C GLY A 7 -4.52 -10.94 -2.86
N SER A 8 -5.84 -11.12 -2.77
CA SER A 8 -6.48 -12.23 -2.05
C SER A 8 -7.57 -12.83 -2.92
N GLU A 9 -7.52 -14.13 -3.17
CA GLU A 9 -8.51 -14.86 -3.99
C GLU A 9 -8.72 -14.22 -5.39
N GLY A 10 -7.66 -13.67 -5.98
CA GLY A 10 -7.71 -12.99 -7.28
C GLY A 10 -8.31 -11.58 -7.25
N VAL A 11 -8.50 -11.02 -6.05
CA VAL A 11 -8.98 -9.64 -5.86
C VAL A 11 -7.89 -8.80 -5.21
N ASP A 12 -7.46 -7.77 -5.93
CA ASP A 12 -6.53 -6.79 -5.40
C ASP A 12 -7.15 -5.98 -4.27
N GLN A 13 -6.31 -5.66 -3.29
CA GLN A 13 -6.68 -4.88 -2.12
C GLN A 13 -6.11 -3.46 -2.23
N ASN A 14 -6.77 -2.53 -1.55
CA ASN A 14 -6.25 -1.17 -1.30
C ASN A 14 -6.26 -0.84 0.20
N THR A 15 -6.28 -1.85 1.07
CA THR A 15 -6.22 -1.60 2.51
C THR A 15 -4.77 -1.37 2.93
N THR A 16 -4.59 -0.54 3.96
CA THR A 16 -3.29 -0.31 4.60
C THR A 16 -3.35 -0.88 6.01
N TRP A 17 -2.32 -1.63 6.40
CA TRP A 17 -2.21 -2.24 7.72
C TRP A 17 -0.89 -1.86 8.36
N ALA A 18 -0.92 -1.57 9.66
CA ALA A 18 0.25 -1.32 10.49
C ALA A 18 0.42 -2.42 11.52
N TRP A 19 1.64 -2.94 11.62
CA TRP A 19 2.07 -3.87 12.65
C TRP A 19 2.91 -3.15 13.69
N ASP A 20 2.54 -3.29 14.96
CA ASP A 20 3.23 -2.67 16.10
C ASP A 20 4.27 -3.58 16.79
N GLY A 21 4.37 -4.84 16.37
CA GLY A 21 5.20 -5.86 17.04
C GLY A 21 4.39 -6.99 17.65
N THR A 22 3.10 -6.77 17.89
CA THR A 22 2.17 -7.67 18.57
C THR A 22 0.86 -7.87 17.84
N ASP A 23 0.29 -6.80 17.26
CA ASP A 23 -0.99 -6.82 16.58
C ASP A 23 -0.98 -6.01 15.28
N TRP A 24 -1.90 -6.39 14.38
CA TRP A 24 -2.17 -5.69 13.13
C TRP A 24 -3.36 -4.73 13.32
N THR A 25 -3.13 -3.45 13.03
CA THR A 25 -4.18 -2.43 13.01
C THR A 25 -4.41 -1.94 11.59
N GLN A 26 -5.65 -1.99 11.11
CA GLN A 26 -5.99 -1.41 9.82
C GLN A 26 -5.97 0.12 9.93
N LEU A 27 -5.25 0.77 9.02
CA LEU A 27 -5.24 2.23 8.90
C LEU A 27 -6.37 2.69 7.98
N SER A 28 -6.88 3.90 8.22
CA SER A 28 -7.90 4.57 7.41
C SER A 28 -7.45 5.94 6.89
N PRO A 29 -6.44 6.01 6.00
CA PRO A 29 -5.96 7.28 5.47
C PRO A 29 -7.03 8.00 4.64
N ALA A 30 -7.05 9.33 4.69
CA ALA A 30 -8.05 10.14 3.98
C ALA A 30 -7.98 10.02 2.44
N ARG A 31 -6.83 9.63 1.91
CA ARG A 31 -6.62 9.30 0.50
C ARG A 31 -5.94 7.95 0.45
N ILE A 32 -6.31 7.12 -0.51
CA ILE A 32 -5.78 5.76 -0.67
C ILE A 32 -5.59 5.51 -2.17
N PRO A 33 -4.49 4.88 -2.62
CA PRO A 33 -4.35 4.47 -4.01
C PRO A 33 -5.45 3.48 -4.43
N ALA A 34 -5.59 3.27 -5.74
CA ALA A 34 -6.40 2.17 -6.25
C ALA A 34 -5.83 0.81 -5.79
N ALA A 35 -6.70 -0.21 -5.73
CA ALA A 35 -6.28 -1.57 -5.41
C ALA A 35 -5.25 -2.07 -6.43
N ARG A 36 -4.20 -2.72 -5.92
CA ARG A 36 -3.04 -3.12 -6.72
C ARG A 36 -2.17 -4.13 -6.00
N GLU A 37 -1.36 -4.82 -6.80
CA GLU A 37 -0.30 -5.70 -6.36
C GLU A 37 1.02 -5.43 -7.12
N GLU A 38 2.05 -6.23 -6.82
CA GLU A 38 3.40 -6.13 -7.42
C GLU A 38 4.06 -4.75 -7.32
N MET A 39 3.76 -3.99 -6.27
CA MET A 39 4.29 -2.63 -6.10
C MET A 39 5.65 -2.63 -5.42
N GLY A 40 6.44 -1.59 -5.70
CA GLY A 40 7.57 -1.24 -4.83
C GLY A 40 7.08 -0.49 -3.59
N THR A 41 7.60 -0.82 -2.42
CA THR A 41 7.34 -0.07 -1.18
C THR A 41 8.64 0.39 -0.53
N VAL A 42 8.64 1.62 -0.02
CA VAL A 42 9.80 2.21 0.66
C VAL A 42 9.33 2.84 1.97
N LEU A 43 9.99 2.49 3.06
CA LEU A 43 9.84 3.17 4.34
C LEU A 43 11.07 4.05 4.57
N ASP A 44 10.87 5.36 4.66
CA ASP A 44 11.91 6.30 5.08
C ASP A 44 11.87 6.45 6.61
N PRO A 45 12.86 5.90 7.35
CA PRO A 45 12.89 5.97 8.80
C PRO A 45 13.22 7.36 9.33
N ALA A 46 13.84 8.25 8.54
CA ALA A 46 14.17 9.59 9.00
C ALA A 46 12.93 10.50 9.04
N SER A 47 11.99 10.29 8.13
CA SER A 47 10.78 11.10 8.00
C SER A 47 9.48 10.35 8.36
N HIS A 48 9.58 9.07 8.73
CA HIS A 48 8.46 8.15 8.96
C HIS A 48 7.47 8.10 7.78
N GLN A 49 7.98 8.21 6.55
CA GLN A 49 7.16 8.22 5.36
C GLN A 49 7.13 6.84 4.71
N PHE A 50 5.93 6.37 4.41
CA PHE A 50 5.72 5.16 3.62
C PHE A 50 5.35 5.57 2.19
N LEU A 51 6.15 5.11 1.23
CA LEU A 51 5.95 5.36 -0.19
C LEU A 51 5.58 4.06 -0.91
N ILE A 52 4.69 4.18 -1.88
CA ILE A 52 4.32 3.11 -2.80
C ILE A 52 4.67 3.59 -4.21
N LEU A 53 5.33 2.73 -4.98
CA LEU A 53 5.75 3.02 -6.34
C LEU A 53 5.07 2.02 -7.28
N GLY A 54 4.26 2.56 -8.19
CA GLY A 54 3.60 1.81 -9.24
C GLY A 54 2.70 0.68 -8.75
N GLY A 55 2.84 -0.47 -9.39
CA GLY A 55 2.00 -1.65 -9.21
C GLY A 55 1.17 -2.00 -10.44
N THR A 56 0.46 -3.11 -10.36
CA THR A 56 -0.45 -3.60 -11.40
C THR A 56 -1.80 -3.97 -10.82
N VAL A 57 -2.80 -4.10 -11.68
CA VAL A 57 -4.08 -4.75 -11.34
C VAL A 57 -4.08 -6.17 -11.91
N PHE A 58 -4.31 -7.17 -11.05
CA PHE A 58 -4.31 -8.59 -11.41
C PHE A 58 -5.20 -8.88 -12.62
N ASN A 59 -4.71 -9.71 -13.56
CA ASN A 59 -5.39 -10.10 -14.80
C ASN A 59 -5.80 -8.94 -15.72
N THR A 60 -5.08 -7.81 -15.69
CA THR A 60 -5.28 -6.71 -16.62
C THR A 60 -3.97 -6.17 -17.16
N ASP A 61 -4.03 -5.38 -18.23
CA ASP A 61 -2.89 -4.59 -18.73
C ASP A 61 -2.75 -3.22 -18.01
N THR A 62 -3.33 -3.09 -16.82
CA THR A 62 -3.32 -1.83 -16.05
C THR A 62 -2.07 -1.73 -15.20
N PHE A 63 -1.16 -0.85 -15.60
CA PHE A 63 0.03 -0.53 -14.83
C PHE A 63 -0.06 0.87 -14.24
N PHE A 64 0.33 0.99 -12.98
CA PHE A 64 0.44 2.26 -12.28
C PHE A 64 1.87 2.79 -12.39
N GLY A 65 1.99 4.06 -12.81
CA GLY A 65 3.28 4.75 -12.93
C GLY A 65 3.50 5.79 -11.83
N GLU A 66 2.50 6.03 -10.98
CA GLU A 66 2.56 7.03 -9.94
C GLU A 66 3.35 6.59 -8.72
N THR A 67 3.84 7.58 -7.97
CA THR A 67 4.32 7.40 -6.60
C THR A 67 3.27 7.92 -5.64
N TRP A 68 2.92 7.13 -4.64
CA TRP A 68 2.01 7.50 -3.59
C TRP A 68 2.74 7.59 -2.25
N LYS A 69 2.31 8.51 -1.40
CA LYS A 69 2.83 8.71 -0.05
C LYS A 69 1.72 8.61 0.97
N LEU A 70 1.94 7.80 2.01
CA LEU A 70 1.07 7.72 3.16
C LEU A 70 1.16 9.03 3.97
N THR A 71 0.05 9.75 4.07
CA THR A 71 -0.06 10.96 4.90
C THR A 71 -1.24 10.81 5.86
N GLY A 72 -0.97 11.00 7.16
CA GLY A 72 -1.99 11.05 8.21
C GLY A 72 -1.95 9.87 9.18
N GLN A 73 -1.85 10.19 10.47
CA GLN A 73 -2.74 9.66 11.50
C GLN A 73 -3.61 10.82 11.98
#